data_AF-A0A4R6TPP7-F1
#
_entry.id   AF-A0A4R6TPP7-F1
#
_cell.length_a   1.000
_cell.length_b   1.000
_cell.length_c   1.000
_cell.angle_alpha   90.00
_cell.angle_beta   90.00
_cell.angle_gamma   90.00
#
_symmetry.space_group_name_H-M   'P 1'
#
loop_
_entity.id
_entity.type
_entity.pdbx_description
1 polymer ?
#
loop_
_entity_poly.entity_id
_entity_poly.type
_entity_poly.pdbx_seq_one_letter_code
_entity_poly.pdbx_strand_id
1 'polypeptide(L)'
;MILQSLFTDPTTSADASIVAILLGLGILLIFLIPIFIALYLLTAFGQFTMSKRSNNPELVKYAWFAFVPFLQAYNLGALVEDVVHRPLSGYMKWVLLGGSVANLLLGTLLPFLPYIFVAFSLYALFFLFKKYSPSAIMLFIVSFITFGIGAAIAIFVLRKRDPRPEAIVNDTTVQA
;
A
#
# COMPACT_ATOMS: atom_id res chain seq x y z
N MET A 1 -31.20 -54.24 16.66
CA MET A 1 -30.30 -53.17 17.19
C MET A 1 -29.15 -52.80 16.25
N ILE A 2 -28.81 -53.60 15.23
CA ILE A 2 -27.68 -53.34 14.30
C ILE A 2 -28.06 -52.42 13.11
N LEU A 3 -29.36 -52.25 12.81
CA LEU A 3 -29.81 -51.46 11.66
C LEU A 3 -29.87 -49.95 11.91
N GLN A 4 -29.87 -49.47 13.16
CA GLN A 4 -29.87 -48.04 13.46
C GLN A 4 -28.49 -47.38 13.31
N SER A 5 -27.40 -48.14 13.44
CA SER A 5 -26.03 -47.65 13.27
C SER A 5 -25.58 -47.56 11.81
N LEU A 6 -26.38 -48.06 10.86
CA LEU A 6 -26.13 -47.98 9.42
C LEU A 6 -26.72 -46.71 8.77
N PHE A 7 -27.57 -45.97 9.49
CA PHE A 7 -28.23 -44.75 9.00
C PHE A 7 -27.91 -43.50 9.85
N THR A 8 -27.05 -43.62 10.85
CA THR A 8 -26.41 -42.45 11.47
C THR A 8 -25.30 -41.99 10.55
N ASP A 9 -25.63 -41.04 9.67
CA ASP A 9 -24.67 -40.38 8.79
C ASP A 9 -23.55 -39.79 9.65
N PRO A 10 -22.29 -40.26 9.53
CA PRO A 10 -21.19 -39.74 10.31
C PRO A 10 -20.70 -38.47 9.63
N THR A 11 -21.55 -37.45 9.50
CA THR A 11 -21.01 -36.09 9.54
C THR A 11 -20.49 -35.94 10.96
N THR A 12 -19.22 -36.32 11.15
CA THR A 12 -18.57 -36.16 12.44
C THR A 12 -18.72 -34.69 12.82
N SER A 13 -18.88 -34.37 14.11
CA SER A 13 -18.99 -32.97 14.55
C SER A 13 -17.86 -32.08 13.99
N ALA A 14 -16.71 -32.69 13.65
CA ALA A 14 -15.61 -32.08 12.94
C ALA A 14 -15.97 -31.65 11.49
N ASP A 15 -16.61 -32.49 10.69
CA ASP A 15 -16.98 -32.15 9.30
C ASP A 15 -17.99 -30.99 9.26
N ALA A 16 -18.98 -31.00 10.16
CA ALA A 16 -19.93 -29.90 10.31
C ALA A 16 -19.24 -28.60 10.74
N SER A 17 -18.23 -28.69 11.60
CA SER A 17 -17.43 -27.52 12.04
C SER A 17 -16.57 -26.94 10.92
N ILE A 18 -15.96 -27.80 10.10
CA ILE A 18 -15.15 -27.38 8.94
C ILE A 18 -16.04 -26.67 7.91
N VAL A 19 -17.20 -27.22 7.60
CA VAL A 19 -18.17 -26.59 6.67
C VAL A 19 -18.63 -25.24 7.20
N ALA A 20 -18.92 -25.12 8.50
CA ALA A 20 -19.30 -23.85 9.12
C ALA A 20 -18.18 -22.79 9.02
N ILE A 21 -16.91 -23.17 9.25
CA ILE A 21 -15.75 -22.27 9.11
C ILE A 21 -15.60 -21.82 7.65
N LEU A 22 -15.70 -22.73 6.68
CA LEU A 22 -15.58 -22.40 5.27
C LEU A 22 -16.69 -21.46 4.79
N LEU A 23 -17.94 -21.69 5.22
CA LEU A 23 -19.06 -20.79 4.93
C LEU A 23 -18.87 -19.42 5.58
N GLY A 24 -18.42 -19.39 6.85
CA GLY A 24 -18.10 -18.15 7.55
C GLY A 24 -17.01 -17.33 6.85
N LEU A 25 -15.93 -17.98 6.43
CA LEU A 25 -14.86 -17.36 5.65
C LEU A 25 -15.35 -16.90 4.28
N GLY A 26 -16.18 -17.68 3.60
CA GLY A 26 -16.77 -17.32 2.31
C GLY A 26 -17.61 -16.04 2.40
N ILE A 27 -18.49 -15.95 3.40
CA ILE A 27 -19.30 -14.76 3.65
C ILE A 27 -18.41 -13.57 3.99
N LEU A 28 -17.42 -13.75 4.87
CA LEU A 28 -16.47 -12.69 5.22
C LEU A 28 -15.75 -12.14 3.97
N LEU A 29 -15.26 -13.01 3.09
CA LEU A 29 -14.57 -12.61 1.86
C LEU A 29 -15.48 -11.84 0.90
N ILE A 30 -16.76 -12.20 0.80
CA ILE A 30 -17.74 -11.48 -0.03
C ILE A 30 -17.86 -10.01 0.38
N PHE A 31 -17.82 -9.70 1.68
CA PHE A 31 -17.85 -8.32 2.16
C PHE A 31 -16.50 -7.64 2.12
N LEU A 32 -15.42 -8.38 2.35
CA LEU A 32 -14.08 -7.82 2.51
C LEU A 32 -13.40 -7.49 1.16
N ILE A 33 -13.61 -8.31 0.13
CA ILE A 33 -13.02 -8.11 -1.21
C ILE A 33 -13.44 -6.75 -1.82
N PRO A 34 -14.73 -6.36 -1.87
CA PRO A 34 -15.14 -5.07 -2.41
C PRO A 34 -14.51 -3.88 -1.67
N ILE A 35 -14.35 -3.99 -0.35
CA ILE A 35 -13.72 -2.95 0.48
C ILE A 35 -12.26 -2.78 0.07
N PHE A 36 -11.51 -3.87 -0.06
CA PHE A 36 -10.11 -3.80 -0.50
C PHE A 36 -9.97 -3.27 -1.93
N ILE A 37 -10.87 -3.65 -2.84
CA ILE A 37 -10.89 -3.12 -4.21
C ILE A 37 -11.14 -1.60 -4.18
N ALA A 38 -12.09 -1.12 -3.37
CA ALA A 38 -12.36 0.30 -3.23
C ALA A 38 -11.13 1.06 -2.69
N LEU A 39 -10.49 0.57 -1.63
CA LEU A 39 -9.29 1.18 -1.05
C LEU A 39 -8.12 1.21 -2.04
N TYR A 40 -7.95 0.14 -2.81
CA TYR A 40 -6.95 0.07 -3.86
C TYR A 40 -7.20 1.15 -4.92
N LEU A 41 -8.45 1.27 -5.41
CA LEU A 41 -8.81 2.28 -6.39
C LEU A 41 -8.63 3.70 -5.85
N LEU A 42 -8.99 3.97 -4.58
CA LEU A 42 -8.75 5.26 -3.93
C LEU A 42 -7.27 5.64 -3.96
N THR A 43 -6.40 4.69 -3.62
CA THR A 43 -4.94 4.88 -3.66
C THR A 43 -4.46 5.12 -5.08
N ALA A 44 -4.90 4.31 -6.05
CA ALA A 44 -4.53 4.41 -7.45
C ALA A 44 -4.95 5.76 -8.06
N PHE A 45 -6.20 6.17 -7.88
CA PHE A 45 -6.69 7.47 -8.37
C PHE A 45 -6.00 8.65 -7.68
N GLY A 46 -5.71 8.54 -6.39
CA GLY A 46 -5.00 9.57 -5.64
C GLY A 46 -3.58 9.77 -6.19
N GLN A 47 -2.80 8.69 -6.31
CA GLN A 47 -1.46 8.74 -6.88
C GLN A 47 -1.47 9.16 -8.35
N PHE A 48 -2.38 8.64 -9.18
CA PHE A 48 -2.51 9.04 -10.58
C PHE A 48 -2.70 10.55 -10.73
N THR A 49 -3.60 11.13 -9.93
CA THR A 49 -3.87 12.58 -9.96
C THR A 49 -2.65 13.38 -9.48
N MET A 50 -1.97 12.93 -8.43
CA MET A 50 -0.73 13.56 -7.96
C MET A 50 0.36 13.52 -9.04
N SER A 51 0.55 12.37 -9.69
CA SER A 51 1.58 12.21 -10.74
C SER A 51 1.27 13.07 -11.97
N LYS A 52 0.00 13.16 -12.39
CA LYS A 52 -0.42 14.03 -13.51
C LYS A 52 -0.26 15.53 -13.23
N ARG A 53 -0.24 15.93 -11.96
CA ARG A 53 -0.07 17.32 -11.52
C ARG A 53 1.37 17.63 -11.10
N SER A 54 2.27 16.66 -11.19
CA SER A 54 3.68 16.85 -10.89
C SER A 54 4.37 17.66 -11.99
N ASN A 55 5.38 18.44 -11.61
CA ASN A 55 6.26 19.13 -12.55
C ASN A 55 7.30 18.19 -13.20
N ASN A 56 7.39 16.94 -12.76
CA ASN A 56 8.32 15.97 -13.31
C ASN A 56 7.71 15.27 -14.55
N PRO A 57 8.30 15.42 -15.76
CA PRO A 57 7.75 14.87 -16.98
C PRO A 57 7.73 13.33 -16.99
N GLU A 58 8.64 12.66 -16.29
CA GLU A 58 8.64 11.20 -16.16
C GLU A 58 7.41 10.72 -15.38
N LEU A 59 7.10 11.38 -14.26
CA LEU A 59 5.92 11.08 -13.44
C LEU A 59 4.63 11.26 -14.22
N VAL A 60 4.53 12.31 -15.05
CA VAL A 60 3.35 12.57 -15.87
C VAL A 60 3.19 11.49 -16.96
N LYS A 61 4.29 11.05 -17.57
CA LYS A 61 4.30 10.00 -18.60
C LYS A 61 3.89 8.64 -18.03
N TYR A 62 4.40 8.29 -16.86
CA TYR A 62 4.15 7.00 -16.20
C TYR A 62 3.06 7.06 -15.12
N ALA A 63 2.24 8.11 -15.07
CA ALA A 63 1.21 8.28 -14.05
C ALA A 63 0.24 7.09 -13.95
N TRP A 64 -0.01 6.41 -15.08
CA TRP A 64 -0.88 5.23 -15.15
C TRP A 64 -0.33 4.02 -14.39
N PHE A 65 0.97 4.00 -14.04
CA PHE A 65 1.56 2.96 -13.19
C PHE A 65 0.87 2.85 -11.82
N ALA A 66 0.16 3.90 -11.37
CA ALA A 66 -0.67 3.88 -10.17
C ALA A 66 -1.73 2.75 -10.14
N PHE A 67 -2.17 2.27 -11.31
CA PHE A 67 -3.22 1.25 -11.46
C PHE A 67 -2.67 -0.17 -11.59
N VAL A 68 -1.35 -0.35 -11.65
CA VAL A 68 -0.72 -1.68 -11.69
C VAL A 68 -0.14 -1.95 -10.30
N PRO A 69 -0.55 -3.03 -9.58
CA PRO A 69 -0.17 -3.23 -8.18
C PRO A 69 1.34 -3.16 -7.91
N PHE A 70 2.14 -3.79 -8.76
CA PHE A 70 3.62 -3.80 -8.62
C PHE A 70 4.27 -2.46 -8.99
N LEU A 71 3.69 -1.72 -9.95
CA LEU A 71 4.21 -0.42 -10.37
C LEU A 71 3.66 0.73 -9.51
N GLN A 72 2.64 0.49 -8.71
CA GLN A 72 2.12 1.46 -7.75
C GLN A 72 3.21 1.85 -6.73
N ALA A 73 4.07 0.89 -6.35
CA ALA A 73 5.24 1.12 -5.51
C ALA A 73 6.26 2.06 -6.18
N TYR A 74 6.50 1.91 -7.48
CA TYR A 74 7.33 2.84 -8.26
C TYR A 74 6.76 4.25 -8.22
N ASN A 75 5.44 4.39 -8.45
CA ASN A 75 4.81 5.70 -8.53
C ASN A 75 4.82 6.42 -7.17
N LEU A 76 4.61 5.68 -6.07
CA LEU A 76 4.79 6.20 -4.71
C LEU A 76 6.22 6.73 -4.49
N GLY A 77 7.24 5.96 -4.89
CA GLY A 77 8.65 6.34 -4.73
C GLY A 77 9.04 7.54 -5.57
N ALA A 78 8.55 7.61 -6.80
CA ALA A 78 8.79 8.74 -7.69
C ALA A 78 8.10 10.02 -7.18
N LEU A 79 6.91 9.92 -6.57
CA LEU A 79 6.19 11.07 -5.99
C LEU A 79 6.92 11.74 -4.82
N VAL A 80 7.84 11.03 -4.16
CA VAL A 80 8.58 11.50 -2.98
C VAL A 80 10.07 11.72 -3.22
N GLU A 81 10.53 11.54 -4.46
CA GLU A 81 11.96 11.56 -4.82
C GLU A 81 12.67 12.88 -4.48
N ASP A 82 11.94 13.99 -4.47
CA ASP A 82 12.38 15.36 -4.18
C ASP A 82 12.37 15.74 -2.69
N VAL A 83 11.75 14.92 -1.84
CA VAL A 83 11.60 15.18 -0.40
C VAL A 83 12.32 14.16 0.48
N VAL A 84 12.69 13.01 -0.06
CA VAL A 84 13.48 11.99 0.66
C VAL A 84 14.90 12.46 0.92
N HIS A 85 15.58 11.81 1.87
CA HIS A 85 16.98 12.12 2.18
C HIS A 85 17.87 11.90 0.96
N ARG A 86 18.90 12.76 0.79
CA ARG A 86 19.82 12.75 -0.37
C ARG A 86 20.34 11.36 -0.79
N PRO A 87 20.75 10.44 0.10
CA PRO A 87 21.25 9.13 -0.30
C PRO A 87 20.20 8.26 -1.02
N LEU A 88 18.91 8.52 -0.79
CA LEU A 88 17.79 7.77 -1.36
C LEU A 88 17.07 8.56 -2.47
N SER A 89 17.33 9.86 -2.60
CA SER A 89 16.86 10.65 -3.74
C SER A 89 17.48 10.10 -5.03
N GLY A 90 16.70 10.01 -6.11
CA GLY A 90 17.11 9.31 -7.34
C GLY A 90 16.80 7.80 -7.35
N TYR A 91 16.94 7.13 -6.19
CA TYR A 91 16.84 5.68 -6.09
C TYR A 91 15.51 5.17 -5.52
N MET A 92 14.77 6.01 -4.80
CA MET A 92 13.56 5.59 -4.07
C MET A 92 12.53 4.86 -4.94
N LYS A 93 12.29 5.35 -6.16
CA LYS A 93 11.40 4.70 -7.15
C LYS A 93 11.85 3.29 -7.52
N TRP A 94 13.15 3.08 -7.66
CA TRP A 94 13.74 1.78 -7.99
C TRP A 94 13.81 0.85 -6.78
N VAL A 95 14.06 1.38 -5.58
CA VAL A 95 14.03 0.61 -4.34
C VAL A 95 12.64 0.05 -4.09
N LEU A 96 11.59 0.85 -4.26
CA LEU A 96 10.21 0.38 -4.08
C LEU A 96 9.77 -0.58 -5.19
N LEU A 97 10.12 -0.32 -6.45
CA LEU A 97 9.81 -1.22 -7.55
C LEU A 97 10.53 -2.57 -7.38
N GLY A 98 11.85 -2.52 -7.19
CA GLY A 98 12.69 -3.70 -6.98
C GLY A 98 12.28 -4.46 -5.73
N GLY A 99 11.95 -3.76 -4.65
CA GLY A 99 11.42 -4.37 -3.42
C GLY A 99 10.09 -5.07 -3.64
N SER A 100 9.17 -4.49 -4.41
CA SER A 100 7.87 -5.12 -4.72
C SER A 100 8.04 -6.40 -5.55
N VAL A 101 8.89 -6.35 -6.58
CA VAL A 101 9.18 -7.51 -7.45
C VAL A 101 9.97 -8.59 -6.70
N ALA A 102 10.99 -8.21 -5.92
CA ALA A 102 11.78 -9.13 -5.12
C ALA A 102 10.91 -9.82 -4.05
N ASN A 103 9.99 -9.08 -3.42
CA ASN A 103 9.05 -9.66 -2.46
C ASN A 103 8.10 -10.68 -3.13
N LEU A 104 7.64 -10.40 -4.35
CA LEU A 104 6.80 -11.33 -5.10
C LEU A 104 7.53 -12.65 -5.42
N LEU A 105 8.80 -12.55 -5.86
CA LEU A 105 9.57 -13.71 -6.33
C LEU A 105 10.25 -14.50 -5.20
N LEU A 106 10.76 -13.80 -4.19
CA LEU A 106 11.65 -14.34 -3.17
C LEU A 106 11.10 -14.19 -1.75
N GLY A 107 9.94 -13.54 -1.55
CA GLY A 107 9.38 -13.30 -0.21
C GLY A 107 9.02 -14.58 0.55
N THR A 108 8.74 -15.67 -0.15
CA THR A 108 8.50 -16.99 0.45
C THR A 108 9.80 -17.71 0.82
N LEU A 109 10.91 -17.40 0.15
CA LEU A 109 12.23 -17.97 0.43
C LEU A 109 12.98 -17.20 1.53
N LEU A 110 12.84 -15.87 1.55
CA LEU A 110 13.54 -14.99 2.49
C LEU A 110 12.53 -14.34 3.44
N PRO A 111 12.39 -14.83 4.69
CA PRO A 111 11.35 -14.36 5.61
C PRO A 111 11.51 -12.89 6.00
N PHE A 112 12.70 -12.30 5.91
CA PHE A 112 12.96 -10.91 6.28
C PHE A 112 12.60 -9.90 5.17
N LEU A 113 12.52 -10.34 3.92
CA LEU A 113 12.35 -9.47 2.75
C LEU A 113 11.03 -8.69 2.74
N PRO A 114 9.87 -9.29 3.10
CA PRO A 114 8.60 -8.56 3.17
C PRO A 114 8.64 -7.40 4.18
N TYR A 115 9.29 -7.59 5.33
CA TYR A 115 9.38 -6.56 6.37
C TYR A 115 10.20 -5.36 5.92
N ILE A 116 11.30 -5.60 5.19
CA ILE A 116 12.11 -4.53 4.61
C ILE A 116 11.29 -3.73 3.59
N PHE A 117 10.56 -4.42 2.71
CA PHE A 117 9.69 -3.75 1.73
C PHE A 117 8.61 -2.89 2.39
N VAL A 118 7.96 -3.40 3.44
CA VAL A 118 6.97 -2.65 4.24
C VAL A 118 7.60 -1.43 4.89
N ALA A 119 8.81 -1.54 5.44
CA ALA A 119 9.52 -0.42 6.06
C ALA A 119 9.81 0.71 5.07
N PHE A 120 10.32 0.39 3.87
CA PHE A 120 10.53 1.39 2.82
C PHE A 120 9.21 1.98 2.30
N SER A 121 8.15 1.19 2.22
CA SER A 121 6.83 1.66 1.81
C SER A 121 6.23 2.65 2.82
N LEU A 122 6.34 2.36 4.11
CA LEU A 122 5.93 3.27 5.19
C LEU A 122 6.77 4.54 5.21
N TYR A 123 8.08 4.41 4.99
CA TYR A 123 8.97 5.56 4.87
C TYR A 123 8.56 6.47 3.71
N ALA A 124 8.30 5.91 2.52
CA ALA A 124 7.80 6.67 1.38
C ALA A 124 6.47 7.35 1.68
N LEU A 125 5.54 6.63 2.32
CA LEU A 125 4.24 7.15 2.69
C LEU A 125 4.35 8.34 3.66
N PHE A 126 5.23 8.27 4.66
CA PHE A 126 5.49 9.36 5.57
C PHE A 126 5.99 10.62 4.83
N PHE A 127 6.94 10.46 3.91
CA PHE A 127 7.46 11.57 3.11
C PHE A 127 6.41 12.14 2.14
N LEU A 128 5.54 11.30 1.59
CA LEU A 128 4.39 11.73 0.80
C LEU A 128 3.48 12.64 1.64
N PHE A 129 3.14 12.22 2.86
CA PHE A 129 2.30 13.04 3.74
C PHE A 129 3.00 14.33 4.16
N LYS A 130 4.32 14.30 4.40
CA LYS A 130 5.12 15.49 4.68
C LYS A 130 5.07 16.49 3.52
N LYS A 131 5.14 15.99 2.28
CA LYS A 131 5.07 16.78 1.06
C LYS A 131 3.73 17.48 0.85
N TYR A 132 2.61 16.83 1.16
CA TYR A 132 1.26 17.33 0.80
C TYR A 132 0.40 17.78 1.99
N SER A 133 0.85 17.64 3.25
CA SER A 133 0.04 17.95 4.43
C SER A 133 0.82 18.64 5.56
N PRO A 134 0.22 19.62 6.27
CA PRO A 134 0.72 20.13 7.55
C PRO A 134 0.74 19.07 8.65
N SER A 135 -0.29 18.22 8.70
CA SER A 135 -0.47 17.22 9.74
C SER A 135 0.05 15.85 9.30
N ALA A 136 1.26 15.80 8.74
CA ALA A 136 1.85 14.59 8.16
C ALA A 136 1.98 13.43 9.17
N ILE A 137 2.42 13.75 10.39
CA ILE A 137 2.59 12.78 11.48
C ILE A 137 1.24 12.17 11.86
N MET A 138 0.19 12.99 11.96
CA MET A 138 -1.16 12.52 12.30
C MET A 138 -1.71 11.58 11.23
N LEU A 139 -1.57 11.94 9.95
CA LEU A 139 -2.00 11.08 8.83
C LEU A 139 -1.23 9.76 8.81
N PHE A 140 0.07 9.78 9.12
CA PHE A 140 0.89 8.58 9.21
C PHE A 140 0.45 7.67 10.36
N ILE A 141 0.25 8.21 11.57
CA ILE A 141 -0.20 7.43 12.74
C ILE A 141 -1.56 6.79 12.47
N VAL A 142 -2.52 7.55 11.93
CA VAL A 142 -3.84 7.03 11.56
C VAL A 142 -3.71 5.92 10.53
N SER A 143 -2.87 6.11 9.51
CA SER A 143 -2.61 5.10 8.48
C SER A 143 -2.00 3.83 9.06
N PHE A 144 -1.09 3.95 10.04
CA PHE A 144 -0.43 2.82 10.68
C PHE A 144 -1.40 2.03 11.57
N ILE A 145 -2.15 2.71 12.44
CA ILE A 145 -3.13 2.07 13.36
C ILE A 145 -4.25 1.38 12.58
N THR A 146 -4.67 1.95 11.46
CA THR A 146 -5.74 1.39 10.60
C THR A 146 -5.22 0.39 9.56
N PHE A 147 -3.97 -0.08 9.69
CA PHE A 147 -3.36 -1.05 8.78
C PHE A 147 -3.45 -0.65 7.29
N GLY A 148 -3.27 0.64 6.99
CA GLY A 148 -3.23 1.16 5.62
C GLY A 148 -4.57 1.68 5.08
N ILE A 149 -5.70 1.43 5.74
CA ILE A 149 -7.00 1.99 5.32
C ILE A 149 -6.95 3.52 5.34
N GLY A 150 -6.40 4.10 6.41
CA GLY A 150 -6.17 5.53 6.52
C GLY A 150 -5.24 6.08 5.45
N ALA A 151 -4.29 5.27 4.95
CA ALA A 151 -3.37 5.68 3.90
C ALA A 151 -4.10 5.89 2.57
N ALA A 152 -4.96 4.94 2.19
CA ALA A 152 -5.74 5.04 0.96
C ALA A 152 -6.63 6.29 0.94
N ILE A 153 -7.31 6.55 2.06
CA ILE A 153 -8.17 7.73 2.23
C ILE A 153 -7.34 9.01 2.21
N ALA A 154 -6.23 9.06 2.96
CA ALA A 154 -5.35 10.23 3.02
C ALA A 154 -4.77 10.57 1.65
N ILE A 155 -4.23 9.59 0.93
CA ILE A 155 -3.71 9.76 -0.44
C ILE A 155 -4.81 10.32 -1.35
N PHE A 156 -6.01 9.75 -1.30
CA PHE A 156 -7.13 10.24 -2.11
C PHE A 156 -7.50 11.68 -1.79
N VAL A 157 -7.60 12.06 -0.51
CA VAL A 157 -7.93 13.42 -0.07
C VAL A 157 -6.83 14.42 -0.46
N LEU A 158 -5.56 14.03 -0.30
CA LEU A 158 -4.40 14.88 -0.58
C LEU A 158 -4.17 15.11 -2.08
N ARG A 159 -4.79 14.32 -2.97
CA ARG A 159 -4.52 14.34 -4.42
C ARG A 159 -4.64 15.71 -5.10
N LYS A 160 -5.46 16.59 -4.53
CA LYS A 160 -5.73 17.94 -5.04
C LYS A 160 -4.88 19.03 -4.38
N ARG A 161 -4.04 18.69 -3.39
CA ARG A 161 -3.15 19.66 -2.75
C ARG A 161 -1.87 19.84 -3.53
N ASP A 162 -1.30 21.02 -3.44
CA ASP A 162 0.00 21.32 -4.02
C ASP A 162 1.12 20.92 -3.05
N PRO A 163 2.31 20.56 -3.57
CA PRO A 163 3.47 20.27 -2.73
C PRO A 163 3.84 21.48 -1.88
N ARG A 164 4.16 21.24 -0.61
CA ARG A 164 4.59 22.26 0.34
C ARG A 164 6.05 22.64 0.08
N PRO A 165 6.39 23.92 -0.17
CA PRO A 165 7.76 24.35 -0.44
C PRO A 165 8.75 23.95 0.66
N GLU A 166 8.34 24.07 1.92
CA GLU A 166 9.14 23.73 3.11
C GLU A 166 9.46 22.24 3.27
N ALA A 167 8.76 21.35 2.54
CA ALA A 167 9.01 19.93 2.59
C ALA A 167 10.07 19.47 1.59
N ILE A 168 10.36 20.29 0.58
CA ILE A 168 11.38 20.03 -0.44
C ILE A 168 12.75 20.22 0.21
N VAL A 169 13.62 19.21 0.11
CA VAL A 169 14.99 19.31 0.62
C VAL A 169 15.70 20.34 -0.26
N ASN A 170 15.82 21.56 0.28
CA ASN A 170 16.33 22.71 -0.46
C ASN A 170 17.82 22.51 -0.74
N ASP A 171 18.20 22.49 -2.02
CA ASP A 171 19.58 22.25 -2.46
C ASP A 171 20.53 23.42 -2.12
N THR A 172 20.01 24.49 -1.52
CA THR A 172 20.69 25.78 -1.31
C THR A 172 21.23 26.01 0.10
N THR A 173 20.90 25.18 1.10
CA THR A 173 21.27 25.46 2.52
C THR A 173 22.55 24.76 3.00
N VAL A 174 23.36 24.19 2.11
CA VAL A 174 24.64 23.52 2.46
C VAL A 174 25.81 24.04 1.60
N GLN A 175 25.75 25.31 1.20
CA GLN A 175 26.89 26.03 0.59
C GLN A 175 27.20 27.35 1.32
N ALA A 176 26.92 27.43 2.62
CA ALA A 176 27.37 28.52 3.48
C ALA A 176 28.33 27.99 4.54
#